data_AF-A0A925RW77-F1
#
_entry.id   AF-A0A925RW77-F1
#
_cell.length_a   1.000
_cell.length_b   1.000
_cell.length_c   1.000
_cell.angle_alpha   90.00
_cell.angle_beta   90.00
_cell.angle_gamma   90.00
#
_symmetry.space_group_name_H-M   'P 1'
#
loop_
_entity.id
_entity.type
_entity.pdbx_description
1 polymer ?
#
loop_
_entity_poly.entity_id
_entity_poly.type
_entity_poly.pdbx_seq_one_letter_code
_entity_poly.pdbx_strand_id
1 'polypeptide(L)'
;MVPLPETSSGRILLLALALFATPLHAQSRLPPAPLADEQLADPSQEAAAAALMRSIRCLVCQGQSIADSNAEMAGDMRALIRRRIAAGEQPEAVRDWLIARYGRWV
;
A
#
# COMPACT_ATOMS: atom_id res chain seq x y z
N MET A 1 -22.97 -39.82 -36.55
CA MET A 1 -22.93 -38.60 -37.37
C MET A 1 -23.90 -37.60 -36.74
N VAL A 2 -23.48 -36.87 -35.71
CA VAL A 2 -24.29 -35.84 -35.04
C VAL A 2 -23.79 -34.49 -35.56
N PRO A 3 -24.64 -33.65 -36.18
CA PRO A 3 -24.20 -32.33 -36.62
C PRO A 3 -24.06 -31.41 -35.41
N LEU A 4 -22.95 -30.68 -35.32
CA LEU A 4 -22.78 -29.58 -34.37
C LEU A 4 -23.38 -28.29 -34.96
N PRO A 5 -24.13 -27.50 -34.17
CA PRO A 5 -24.70 -26.24 -34.65
C PRO A 5 -23.64 -25.12 -34.73
N GLU A 6 -23.44 -24.60 -35.94
CA GLU A 6 -22.54 -23.49 -36.28
C GLU A 6 -23.21 -22.11 -36.12
N THR A 7 -23.66 -21.70 -34.94
CA THR A 7 -24.25 -20.35 -34.78
C THR A 7 -24.17 -19.78 -33.34
N SER A 8 -22.98 -19.58 -32.76
CA SER A 8 -22.89 -18.76 -31.52
C SER A 8 -21.53 -18.17 -31.13
N SER A 9 -20.48 -18.26 -31.94
CA SER A 9 -19.13 -17.80 -31.51
C SER A 9 -19.00 -16.29 -31.38
N GLY A 10 -19.73 -15.49 -32.18
CA GLY A 10 -19.59 -14.02 -32.18
C GLY A 10 -20.21 -13.32 -30.97
N ARG A 11 -21.33 -13.84 -30.43
CA ARG A 11 -22.05 -13.20 -29.32
C ARG A 11 -21.40 -13.48 -27.97
N ILE A 12 -20.84 -14.69 -27.80
CA ILE A 12 -20.11 -15.08 -26.59
C ILE A 12 -18.81 -14.27 -26.46
N LEU A 13 -18.10 -14.02 -27.56
CA LEU A 13 -16.87 -13.22 -27.57
C LEU A 13 -17.12 -11.75 -27.20
N LEU A 14 -18.25 -11.17 -27.64
CA LEU A 14 -18.63 -9.78 -27.31
C LEU A 14 -19.05 -9.60 -25.85
N LEU A 15 -19.72 -10.59 -25.25
CA LEU A 15 -20.09 -10.57 -23.81
C LEU A 15 -18.87 -10.75 -22.90
N ALA A 16 -17.90 -11.57 -23.30
CA ALA A 16 -16.66 -11.77 -22.55
C ALA A 16 -15.80 -10.50 -22.49
N LEU A 17 -15.74 -9.72 -23.57
CA LEU A 17 -14.97 -8.46 -23.63
C LEU A 17 -15.54 -7.36 -22.72
N ALA A 18 -16.87 -7.33 -22.52
CA ALA A 18 -17.54 -6.32 -21.69
C ALA A 18 -17.28 -6.51 -20.18
N LEU A 19 -17.00 -7.74 -19.73
CA LEU A 19 -16.75 -8.05 -18.31
C LEU A 19 -15.34 -7.64 -17.83
N PHE A 20 -14.37 -7.47 -18.73
CA PHE A 20 -13.01 -7.04 -18.37
C PHE A 20 -12.82 -5.51 -18.30
N ALA A 21 -13.85 -4.72 -18.65
CA ALA A 21 -13.74 -3.27 -18.75
C ALA A 21 -13.93 -2.50 -17.42
N THR A 22 -13.98 -3.18 -16.26
CA THR A 22 -14.31 -2.53 -14.98
C THR A 22 -13.25 -2.63 -13.85
N PRO A 23 -11.95 -2.37 -14.04
CA PRO A 23 -11.07 -2.11 -12.92
C PRO A 23 -10.90 -0.60 -12.66
N LEU A 24 -11.99 0.20 -12.70
CA LEU A 24 -11.89 1.64 -12.37
C LEU A 24 -12.28 1.98 -10.93
N HIS A 25 -12.64 0.98 -10.11
CA HIS A 25 -13.24 1.20 -8.79
C HIS A 25 -12.36 0.76 -7.60
N ALA A 26 -11.09 0.39 -7.82
CA ALA A 26 -10.24 -0.12 -6.74
C ALA A 26 -9.36 0.93 -6.05
N GLN A 27 -9.40 2.20 -6.48
CA GLN A 27 -8.61 3.26 -5.82
C GLN A 27 -9.47 3.94 -4.74
N SER A 28 -8.93 4.00 -3.52
CA SER A 28 -9.52 4.70 -2.39
C SER A 28 -9.85 6.15 -2.79
N ARG A 29 -11.07 6.61 -2.48
CA ARG A 29 -11.50 7.99 -2.77
C ARG A 29 -10.99 9.00 -1.73
N LEU A 30 -10.29 8.55 -0.70
CA LEU A 30 -9.75 9.42 0.32
C LEU A 30 -8.38 9.95 -0.11
N PRO A 31 -8.03 11.21 0.27
CA PRO A 31 -6.66 11.67 0.13
C PRO A 31 -5.73 10.81 1.00
N PRO A 32 -4.44 10.69 0.62
CA PRO A 32 -3.46 9.99 1.44
C PRO A 32 -3.37 10.64 2.83
N ALA A 33 -2.97 9.85 3.83
CA ALA A 33 -2.77 10.37 5.17
C ALA A 33 -1.79 11.55 5.19
N PRO A 34 -2.02 12.59 6.02
CA PRO A 34 -1.05 13.66 6.20
C PRO A 34 0.32 13.10 6.57
N LEU A 35 1.39 13.61 5.93
CA LEU A 35 2.76 13.08 6.02
C LEU A 35 2.98 11.69 5.39
N ALA A 36 2.08 11.18 4.54
CA ALA A 36 2.36 9.96 3.77
C ALA A 36 3.54 10.18 2.82
N ASP A 37 3.54 11.30 2.10
CA ASP A 37 4.55 11.65 1.09
C ASP A 37 5.22 13.00 1.36
N GLU A 38 4.82 13.69 2.42
CA GLU A 38 5.44 14.93 2.89
C GLU A 38 6.48 14.63 3.97
N GLN A 39 7.65 15.24 3.83
CA GLN A 39 8.76 15.12 4.77
C GLN A 39 8.55 16.02 6.00
N LEU A 40 9.14 15.60 7.13
CA LEU A 40 9.18 16.45 8.33
C LEU A 40 10.03 17.70 8.09
N ALA A 41 9.67 18.78 8.77
CA ALA A 41 10.40 20.06 8.68
C ALA A 41 11.81 19.97 9.30
N ASP A 42 12.01 19.14 10.33
CA ASP A 42 13.32 18.87 10.90
C ASP A 42 14.02 17.74 10.09
N PRO A 43 15.13 18.04 9.40
CA PRO A 43 15.84 17.06 8.58
C PRO A 43 16.40 15.87 9.39
N SER A 44 16.73 16.08 10.66
CA SER A 44 17.25 15.02 11.52
C SER A 44 16.15 14.01 11.87
N GLN A 45 14.94 14.51 12.15
CA GLN A 45 13.77 13.69 12.38
C GLN A 45 13.34 12.95 11.12
N GLU A 46 13.33 13.62 9.95
CA GLU A 46 13.02 12.94 8.68
C GLU A 46 14.04 11.86 8.35
N ALA A 47 15.33 12.09 8.59
CA ALA A 47 16.37 11.09 8.36
C ALA A 47 16.15 9.84 9.22
N ALA A 48 15.81 10.03 10.50
CA ALA A 48 15.48 8.94 11.43
C ALA A 48 14.21 8.19 10.98
N ALA A 49 13.17 8.92 10.57
CA ALA A 49 11.93 8.35 10.05
C ALA A 49 12.16 7.52 8.78
N ALA A 50 12.89 8.06 7.82
CA ALA A 50 13.21 7.39 6.57
C ALA A 50 14.08 6.13 6.79
N ALA A 51 15.02 6.17 7.73
CA ALA A 51 15.82 5.01 8.11
C ALA A 51 14.94 3.89 8.69
N LEU A 52 14.02 4.23 9.59
CA LEU A 52 13.04 3.27 10.11
C LEU A 52 12.16 2.70 9.00
N MET A 53 11.59 3.53 8.13
CA MET A 53 10.69 3.10 7.04
C MET A 53 11.34 2.09 6.09
N ARG A 54 12.63 2.21 5.77
CA ARG A 54 13.34 1.23 4.92
C ARG A 54 13.48 -0.15 5.56
N SER A 55 13.48 -0.19 6.89
CA SER A 55 13.53 -1.45 7.64
C SER A 55 12.16 -2.10 7.81
N ILE A 56 11.08 -1.33 7.68
CA ILE A 56 9.72 -1.81 7.92
C ILE A 56 9.10 -2.37 6.62
N ARG A 57 8.52 -3.57 6.67
CA ARG A 57 7.93 -4.30 5.55
C ARG A 57 6.42 -4.06 5.48
N CYS A 58 5.95 -3.77 4.29
CA CYS A 58 4.52 -3.66 4.03
C CYS A 58 3.87 -5.06 4.00
N LEU A 59 2.90 -5.25 4.90
CA LEU A 59 2.16 -6.51 5.07
C LEU A 59 1.36 -6.94 3.82
N VAL A 60 1.00 -5.98 2.97
CA VAL A 60 0.17 -6.22 1.77
C VAL A 60 0.96 -6.13 0.46
N CYS A 61 2.27 -5.86 0.53
CA CYS A 61 3.09 -5.51 -0.64
C CYS A 61 4.19 -6.52 -0.94
N GLN A 62 3.96 -7.81 -0.69
CA GLN A 62 4.93 -8.89 -0.92
C GLN A 62 6.29 -8.65 -0.24
N GLY A 63 6.29 -8.03 0.95
CA GLY A 63 7.51 -7.77 1.72
C GLY A 63 8.36 -6.59 1.24
N GLN A 64 7.88 -5.76 0.32
CA GLN A 64 8.52 -4.48 0.00
C GLN A 64 8.63 -3.60 1.25
N SER A 65 9.64 -2.72 1.30
CA SER A 65 9.71 -1.73 2.39
C SER A 65 8.52 -0.76 2.29
N ILE A 66 8.08 -0.20 3.42
CA ILE A 66 7.07 0.86 3.40
C ILE A 66 7.61 2.17 2.84
N ALA A 67 8.94 2.33 2.76
CA ALA A 67 9.57 3.48 2.11
C ALA A 67 9.42 3.40 0.57
N ASP A 68 9.45 2.19 0.00
CA ASP A 68 9.47 1.99 -1.45
C ASP A 68 8.10 1.61 -2.03
N SER A 69 7.15 1.22 -1.18
CA SER A 69 5.83 0.76 -1.64
C SER A 69 4.83 1.90 -1.80
N ASN A 70 4.08 1.86 -2.90
CA ASN A 70 2.99 2.78 -3.23
C ASN A 70 1.62 2.31 -2.73
N ALA A 71 1.54 1.22 -1.95
CA ALA A 71 0.27 0.80 -1.38
C ALA A 71 -0.25 1.81 -0.35
N GLU A 72 -1.56 1.96 -0.27
CA GLU A 72 -2.23 2.85 0.70
C GLU A 72 -1.77 2.60 2.14
N MET A 73 -1.69 1.32 2.55
CA MET A 73 -1.17 0.90 3.86
C MET A 73 0.26 1.39 4.11
N ALA A 74 1.13 1.40 3.10
CA ALA A 74 2.50 1.90 3.25
C ALA A 74 2.48 3.41 3.50
N GLY A 75 1.64 4.16 2.79
CA GLY A 75 1.41 5.59 3.03
C GLY A 75 0.97 5.88 4.47
N ASP A 76 -0.02 5.12 4.97
CA ASP A 76 -0.50 5.25 6.35
C ASP A 76 0.60 4.97 7.39
N MET A 77 1.42 3.95 7.15
CA MET A 77 2.54 3.61 8.03
C MET A 77 3.65 4.68 8.00
N ARG A 78 3.98 5.24 6.83
CA ARG A 78 4.92 6.37 6.73
C ARG A 78 4.42 7.58 7.51
N ALA A 79 3.16 7.94 7.31
CA ALA A 79 2.50 9.03 8.02
C ALA A 79 2.52 8.81 9.54
N LEU A 80 2.24 7.59 10.00
CA LEU A 80 2.30 7.24 11.42
C LEU A 80 3.71 7.39 12.01
N ILE A 81 4.73 6.84 11.34
CA ILE A 81 6.11 6.91 11.81
C ILE A 81 6.56 8.37 11.92
N ARG A 82 6.30 9.19 10.89
CA ARG A 82 6.63 10.62 10.92
C ARG A 82 5.94 11.34 12.07
N ARG A 83 4.64 11.11 12.29
CA ARG A 83 3.91 11.72 13.42
C ARG A 83 4.53 11.40 14.78
N ARG A 84 4.93 10.14 15.01
CA ARG A 84 5.51 9.73 16.30
C ARG A 84 6.91 10.29 16.52
N ILE A 85 7.75 10.29 15.48
CA ILE A 85 9.09 10.88 15.55
C ILE A 85 9.00 12.41 15.74
N ALA A 86 8.07 13.07 15.05
CA ALA A 86 7.80 14.50 15.26
C ALA A 86 7.30 14.80 16.68
N ALA A 87 6.64 13.86 17.34
CA ALA A 87 6.25 13.94 18.75
C ALA A 87 7.41 13.68 19.73
N GLY A 88 8.63 13.43 19.24
CA GLY A 88 9.83 13.20 20.05
C GLY A 88 10.07 11.74 20.43
N GLU A 89 9.33 10.79 19.85
CA GLU A 89 9.59 9.37 20.09
C GLU A 89 10.84 8.88 19.37
N GLN A 90 11.61 8.02 20.03
CA GLN A 90 12.79 7.41 19.43
C GLN A 90 12.39 6.33 18.40
N PRO A 91 13.13 6.19 17.28
CA PRO A 91 12.81 5.22 16.22
C PRO A 91 12.62 3.78 16.72
N GLU A 92 13.41 3.35 17.70
CA GLU A 92 13.32 2.02 18.30
C GLU A 92 12.00 1.83 19.05
N ALA A 93 11.55 2.85 19.80
CA ALA A 93 10.26 2.80 20.48
C ALA A 93 9.09 2.74 19.48
N VAL A 94 9.20 3.47 18.36
CA VAL A 94 8.22 3.40 17.27
C VAL A 94 8.20 2.01 16.62
N ARG A 95 9.38 1.41 16.40
CA ARG A 95 9.49 0.02 15.91
C ARG A 95 8.82 -0.96 16.86
N ASP A 96 9.12 -0.89 18.15
CA ASP A 96 8.56 -1.81 19.14
C ASP A 96 7.04 -1.68 19.20
N TRP A 97 6.53 -0.44 19.11
CA TRP A 97 5.09 -0.19 19.00
C TRP A 97 4.47 -0.83 17.75
N LEU A 98 5.14 -0.70 16.59
CA LEU A 98 4.69 -1.32 15.34
C LEU A 98 4.68 -2.85 15.45
N ILE A 99 5.73 -3.46 16.02
CA ILE A 99 5.83 -4.90 16.22
C ILE A 99 4.74 -5.40 17.18
N ALA A 100 4.49 -4.67 18.27
CA ALA A 100 3.46 -5.03 19.24
C ALA A 100 2.06 -5.05 18.62
N ARG A 101 1.81 -4.19 17.62
CA ARG A 101 0.49 -4.05 16.99
C ARG A 101 0.30 -4.88 15.72
N TYR A 102 1.36 -5.04 14.92
CA TYR A 102 1.30 -5.63 13.59
C TYR A 102 2.13 -6.91 13.46
N GLY A 103 2.90 -7.28 14.49
CA GLY A 103 3.72 -8.49 14.54
C GLY A 103 5.16 -8.25 14.07
N ARG A 104 6.03 -9.25 14.28
CA ARG A 104 7.48 -9.16 13.97
C ARG A 104 7.84 -9.13 12.48
N TRP A 105 6.84 -9.26 11.61
CA TRP A 105 7.03 -9.30 10.16
C TRP A 105 6.84 -7.94 9.50
N VAL A 106 6.55 -6.90 10.28
CA VAL A 106 6.72 -5.51 9.87
C VAL A 106 8.16 -5.08 10.07
#